data_AF-K9UYR2-F1
#
_entry.id   AF-K9UYR2-F1
#
_cell.length_a   1.000
_cell.length_b   1.000
_cell.length_c   1.000
_cell.angle_alpha   90.00
_cell.angle_beta   90.00
_cell.angle_gamma   90.00
#
_symmetry.space_group_name_H-M   'P 1'
#
loop_
_entity.id
_entity.type
_entity.pdbx_description
1 polymer ?
#
loop_
_entity_poly.entity_id
_entity_poly.type
_entity_poly.pdbx_seq_one_letter_code
_entity_poly.pdbx_strand_id
1 'polypeptide(L)'
;MKSTWNNLREVVTNVFQNLGLAWWVEVVTQTPRCTYYFGPFLNSTEAQAAIKGYIEDLEQEGAQGLKINVKRCKPSVLTVAEDLGEWIDRKVKPVFSGQM
;
A
#
# COMPACT_ATOMS: atom_id res chain seq x y z
N MET A 1 -19.68 2.75 22.51
CA MET A 1 -18.50 3.64 22.61
C MET A 1 -17.29 3.24 21.75
N LYS A 2 -17.32 2.15 20.95
CA LYS A 2 -16.19 1.81 20.04
C LYS A 2 -16.24 2.53 18.68
N SER A 3 -17.45 2.84 18.20
CA SER A 3 -17.66 3.44 16.87
C SER A 3 -17.09 4.86 16.76
N THR A 4 -17.22 5.70 17.79
CA THR A 4 -16.71 7.09 17.77
C THR A 4 -15.18 7.15 17.74
N TRP A 5 -14.51 6.22 18.41
CA TRP A 5 -13.05 6.16 18.45
C TRP A 5 -12.44 5.75 17.11
N ASN A 6 -13.05 4.76 16.43
CA ASN A 6 -12.59 4.29 15.13
C ASN A 6 -12.69 5.40 14.08
N ASN A 7 -13.82 6.12 14.05
CA ASN A 7 -14.01 7.26 13.15
C ASN A 7 -12.94 8.34 13.37
N LEU A 8 -12.59 8.64 14.63
CA LEU A 8 -11.55 9.61 14.94
C LEU A 8 -10.17 9.14 14.44
N ARG A 9 -9.82 7.87 14.66
CA ARG A 9 -8.54 7.32 14.19
C ARG A 9 -8.44 7.38 12.68
N GLU A 10 -9.49 7.07 11.95
CA GLU A 10 -9.52 7.16 10.48
C GLU A 10 -9.30 8.59 10.00
N VAL A 11 -9.98 9.58 10.60
CA VAL A 11 -9.80 10.99 10.25
C VAL A 11 -8.35 11.43 10.49
N VAL A 12 -7.78 11.14 11.65
CA VAL A 12 -6.39 11.54 11.97
C VAL A 12 -5.41 10.84 11.03
N THR A 13 -5.61 9.56 10.74
CA THR A 13 -4.75 8.80 9.82
C THR A 13 -4.81 9.38 8.41
N ASN A 14 -5.99 9.75 7.92
CA ASN A 14 -6.16 10.38 6.61
C ASN A 14 -5.49 11.76 6.55
N VAL A 15 -5.55 12.55 7.63
CA VAL A 15 -4.82 13.83 7.70
C VAL A 15 -3.31 13.59 7.62
N PHE A 16 -2.77 12.64 8.38
CA PHE A 16 -1.34 12.31 8.36
C PHE A 16 -0.91 11.78 7.00
N GLN A 17 -1.73 10.95 6.35
CA GLN A 17 -1.49 10.45 5.00
C GLN A 17 -1.47 11.59 3.98
N ASN A 18 -2.42 12.52 4.07
CA ASN A 18 -2.49 13.65 3.15
C ASN A 18 -1.26 14.56 3.28
N LEU A 19 -0.75 14.74 4.50
CA LEU A 19 0.47 15.48 4.81
C LEU A 19 1.77 14.70 4.55
N GLY A 20 1.71 13.39 4.23
CA GLY A 20 2.89 12.54 4.05
C GLY A 20 3.63 12.20 5.34
N LEU A 21 2.97 12.31 6.48
CA LEU A 21 3.50 12.04 7.83
C LEU A 21 3.08 10.67 8.37
N ALA A 22 2.21 9.96 7.66
CA ALA A 22 1.81 8.60 8.02
C ALA A 22 2.99 7.63 7.92
N TRP A 23 2.98 6.63 8.78
CA TRP A 23 3.94 5.53 8.76
C TRP A 23 3.48 4.44 7.81
N TRP A 24 4.42 3.86 7.09
CA TRP A 24 4.21 2.80 6.11
C TRP A 24 5.26 1.70 6.29
N VAL A 25 4.85 0.47 6.05
CA VAL A 25 5.74 -0.69 5.94
C VAL A 25 5.96 -0.95 4.45
N GLU A 26 7.19 -0.73 4.00
CA GLU A 26 7.66 -1.12 2.68
C GLU A 26 8.22 -2.55 2.77
N VAL A 27 7.68 -3.46 1.95
CA VAL A 27 8.19 -4.83 1.82
C VAL A 27 8.61 -5.05 0.38
N VAL A 28 9.91 -5.28 0.16
CA VAL A 28 10.48 -5.59 -1.15
C VAL A 28 10.76 -7.08 -1.22
N THR A 29 10.19 -7.76 -2.20
CA THR A 29 10.43 -9.18 -2.48
C THR A 29 11.44 -9.33 -3.62
N GLN A 30 12.25 -10.39 -3.57
CA GLN A 30 13.23 -10.70 -4.60
C GLN A 30 12.66 -11.60 -5.71
N THR A 31 11.82 -12.56 -5.34
CA THR A 31 11.17 -13.50 -6.28
C THR A 31 9.72 -13.74 -5.85
N PRO A 32 8.70 -13.34 -6.64
CA PRO A 32 8.80 -12.37 -7.74
C PRO A 32 9.26 -11.00 -7.22
N ARG A 33 9.77 -10.13 -8.10
CA ARG A 33 10.29 -8.82 -7.72
C ARG A 33 9.16 -7.80 -7.61
N CYS A 34 8.72 -7.57 -6.38
CA CYS A 34 7.61 -6.67 -6.04
C CYS A 34 7.99 -5.77 -4.87
N THR A 35 7.38 -4.59 -4.80
CA THR A 35 7.43 -3.68 -3.66
C THR A 35 6.02 -3.40 -3.20
N TYR A 36 5.73 -3.73 -1.94
CA TYR A 36 4.45 -3.55 -1.30
C TYR A 36 4.55 -2.44 -0.23
N TYR A 37 3.56 -1.56 -0.18
CA TYR A 37 3.42 -0.55 0.86
C TYR A 37 2.16 -0.80 1.67
N PHE A 38 2.32 -1.17 2.95
CA PHE A 38 1.23 -1.41 3.89
C PHE A 38 1.09 -0.26 4.88
N GLY A 39 -0.16 0.17 5.12
CA GLY A 39 -0.50 1.34 5.94
C GLY A 39 -1.76 2.03 5.39
N PRO A 40 -1.98 3.31 5.70
CA PRO A 40 -1.19 4.19 6.57
C PRO A 40 -1.35 3.86 8.07
N PHE A 41 -0.27 4.02 8.84
CA PHE A 41 -0.25 3.87 10.31
C PHE A 41 -0.02 5.21 11.01
N LEU A 42 -0.55 5.37 12.22
CA LEU A 42 -0.37 6.58 13.02
C LEU A 42 1.03 6.68 13.62
N ASN A 43 1.64 5.54 13.95
CA ASN A 43 2.96 5.47 14.58
C ASN A 43 3.76 4.25 14.10
N SER A 44 5.08 4.32 14.30
CA SER A 44 6.01 3.26 13.90
C SER A 44 5.77 1.94 14.63
N THR A 45 5.31 1.97 15.89
CA THR A 45 5.09 0.77 16.69
C THR A 45 3.93 -0.06 16.14
N GLU A 46 2.83 0.60 15.74
CA GLU A 46 1.69 -0.04 15.07
C GLU A 46 2.11 -0.65 13.74
N ALA A 47 2.89 0.09 12.94
CA ALA A 47 3.46 -0.42 11.70
C ALA A 47 4.33 -1.67 11.94
N GLN A 48 5.21 -1.63 12.95
CA GLN A 48 6.08 -2.74 13.32
C GLN A 48 5.32 -3.97 13.80
N ALA A 49 4.27 -3.78 14.60
CA ALA A 49 3.43 -4.86 15.09
C ALA A 49 2.70 -5.59 13.94
N ALA A 50 2.37 -4.88 12.86
CA ALA A 50 1.71 -5.45 11.69
C ALA A 50 2.66 -6.20 10.74
N ILE A 51 3.98 -5.94 10.78
CA ILE A 51 4.98 -6.54 9.87
C ILE A 51 4.84 -8.06 9.80
N LYS A 52 4.70 -8.72 10.95
CA LYS A 52 4.69 -10.17 11.03
C LYS A 52 3.60 -10.78 10.16
N GLY A 53 2.39 -10.22 10.19
CA GLY A 53 1.28 -10.71 9.37
C GLY A 53 1.57 -10.56 7.88
N TYR A 54 2.11 -9.41 7.46
CA TYR A 54 2.47 -9.19 6.06
C TYR A 54 3.56 -10.13 5.54
N ILE A 55 4.55 -10.44 6.38
CA ILE A 55 5.60 -11.40 6.03
C ILE A 55 4.99 -12.80 5.88
N GLU A 56 4.19 -13.24 6.86
CA GLU A 56 3.57 -14.57 6.84
C GLU A 56 2.67 -14.78 5.62
N ASP A 57 1.90 -13.75 5.23
CA ASP A 57 1.05 -13.79 4.04
C ASP A 57 1.89 -13.89 2.75
N LEU A 58 2.92 -13.04 2.61
CA LEU A 58 3.78 -13.02 1.42
C LEU A 58 4.61 -14.29 1.27
N GLU A 59 5.12 -14.84 2.36
CA GLU A 59 5.85 -16.11 2.35
C GLU A 59 4.94 -17.29 1.97
N GLN A 60 3.68 -17.28 2.42
CA GLN A 60 2.68 -18.28 2.03
C GLN A 60 2.30 -18.18 0.55
N GLU A 61 2.32 -16.98 -0.03
CA GLU A 61 2.16 -16.76 -1.48
C GLU A 61 3.43 -17.17 -2.28
N GLY A 62 4.50 -17.58 -1.60
CA GLY A 62 5.74 -18.04 -2.22
C GLY A 62 6.73 -16.92 -2.53
N ALA A 63 6.54 -15.72 -1.97
CA ALA A 63 7.50 -14.64 -2.11
C ALA A 63 8.80 -14.96 -1.35
N GLN A 64 9.94 -14.64 -1.96
CA GLN A 64 11.26 -14.92 -1.38
C GLN A 64 12.12 -13.65 -1.29
N GLY A 65 13.08 -13.66 -0.36
CA GLY A 65 14.08 -12.58 -0.22
C GLY A 65 13.48 -11.25 0.23
N LEU A 66 12.56 -11.29 1.20
CA LEU A 66 11.87 -10.12 1.73
C LEU A 66 12.83 -9.15 2.42
N LYS A 67 12.72 -7.86 2.09
CA LYS A 67 13.36 -6.74 2.79
C LYS A 67 12.28 -5.80 3.30
N ILE A 68 12.30 -5.53 4.60
CA ILE A 68 11.29 -4.73 5.27
C ILE A 68 11.88 -3.41 5.71
N ASN A 69 11.14 -2.33 5.50
CA ASN A 69 11.51 -0.99 5.90
C ASN A 69 10.31 -0.23 6.44
N VAL A 70 10.42 0.32 7.65
CA VAL A 70 9.36 1.13 8.27
C VAL A 70 9.75 2.59 8.17
N LYS A 71 8.98 3.37 7.40
CA LYS A 71 9.30 4.78 7.14
C LYS A 71 8.04 5.63 7.07
N ARG A 72 8.22 6.94 7.23
CA ARG A 72 7.19 7.90 6.85
C ARG A 72 7.31 8.18 5.36
N CYS A 73 6.24 7.99 4.63
CA CYS A 73 6.19 8.31 3.21
C CYS A 73 4.73 8.50 2.75
N LYS A 74 4.56 8.87 1.48
CA LYS A 74 3.27 8.97 0.81
C LYS A 74 3.34 8.19 -0.50
N PRO A 75 3.17 6.86 -0.47
CA PRO A 75 3.25 6.06 -1.68
C PRO A 75 2.12 6.46 -2.64
N SER A 76 2.47 6.67 -3.91
CA SER A 76 1.50 6.93 -4.99
C SER A 76 0.86 5.64 -5.50
N VAL A 77 1.55 4.51 -5.35
CA VAL A 77 1.10 3.16 -5.72
C VAL A 77 1.43 2.21 -4.57
N LEU A 78 0.49 1.34 -4.19
CA LEU A 78 0.65 0.43 -3.06
C LEU A 78 1.38 -0.87 -3.42
N THR A 79 1.35 -1.26 -4.69
CA THR A 79 2.02 -2.46 -5.19
C THR A 79 2.73 -2.11 -6.49
N VAL A 80 4.04 -2.25 -6.50
CA VAL A 80 4.89 -2.03 -7.67
C VAL A 80 5.54 -3.37 -8.01
N ALA A 81 5.16 -3.98 -9.13
CA ALA A 81 5.74 -5.23 -9.59
C ALA A 81 6.45 -4.98 -10.92
N GLU A 82 7.72 -5.40 -11.01
CA GLU A 82 8.51 -5.21 -12.25
C GLU A 82 8.08 -6.18 -13.37
N ASP A 83 7.39 -7.27 -13.04
CA ASP A 83 6.96 -8.32 -13.98
C ASP A 83 5.48 -8.20 -14.42
N LEU A 84 4.67 -7.42 -13.71
CA LEU A 84 3.31 -7.07 -14.14
C LEU A 84 3.41 -5.88 -15.08
N GLY A 85 3.77 -6.19 -16.33
CA GLY A 85 4.05 -5.24 -17.41
C GLY A 85 3.16 -3.99 -17.37
N GLU A 86 3.81 -2.86 -17.65
CA GLU A 86 3.28 -1.50 -17.74
C GLU A 86 1.77 -1.40 -17.52
N TRP A 87 1.36 -0.73 -16.44
CA TRP A 87 -0.01 -0.24 -16.33
C TRP A 87 -0.31 0.60 -17.58
N ILE A 88 -0.93 -0.03 -18.58
CA ILE A 88 -1.51 0.67 -19.70
C ILE A 88 -2.64 1.47 -19.07
N ASP A 89 -2.41 2.78 -18.90
CA ASP A 89 -3.45 3.79 -18.68
C ASP A 89 -4.41 3.69 -19.88
N ARG A 90 -5.30 2.69 -19.85
CA ARG A 90 -6.49 2.68 -20.69
C ARG A 90 -7.38 3.77 -20.14
N LYS A 91 -7.05 5.02 -20.49
CA LYS A 91 -8.05 6.02 -20.82
C LYS A 91 -8.94 5.38 -21.89
N VAL A 92 -9.97 4.67 -21.44
CA VAL A 92 -11.09 4.27 -22.26
C VAL A 92 -11.73 5.57 -22.71
N LYS A 93 -11.29 6.07 -23.86
CA LYS A 93 -12.04 7.09 -24.59
C LYS A 93 -13.34 6.40 -24.99
N PRO A 94 -14.52 6.88 -24.57
CA PRO A 94 -15.75 6.34 -25.12
C PRO A 94 -15.70 6.63 -26.63
N VAL A 95 -15.68 5.57 -27.44
CA VAL A 95 -16.00 5.69 -28.86
C VAL A 95 -17.49 5.96 -28.90
N PHE A 96 -17.86 7.23 -28.80
CA PHE A 96 -19.18 7.67 -29.22
C PHE A 96 -19.17 7.56 -30.75
N SER A 97 -19.62 6.41 -31.24
CA SER A 97 -19.94 6.18 -32.64
C SER A 97 -21.04 7.18 -33.00
N GLY A 98 -20.64 8.33 -33.55
CA GLY A 98 -21.53 9.20 -34.28
C GLY A 98 -21.97 8.47 -35.54
N GLN A 99 -23.05 7.70 -35.43
CA GLN A 99 -23.88 7.38 -36.58
C GLN A 99 -24.90 8.50 -36.75
N MET A 100 -24.95 8.94 -38.01
CA MET A 100 -25.86 9.93 -38.59
C MET A 100 -27.32 9.66 -38.27
#